data_AF-A0A166PFV0-F1
#
_entry.id   AF-A0A166PFV0-F1
#
_cell.length_a   1.000
_cell.length_b   1.000
_cell.length_c   1.000
_cell.angle_alpha   90.00
_cell.angle_beta   90.00
_cell.angle_gamma   90.00
#
_symmetry.space_group_name_H-M   'P 1'
#
loop_
_entity.id
_entity.type
_entity.pdbx_description
1 polymer ?
#
loop_
_entity_poly.entity_id
_entity_poly.type
_entity_poly.pdbx_seq_one_letter_code
_entity_poly.pdbx_strand_id
1 'polypeptide(L)'
;MLRVAPSLRPCLKASSLRAFATEAPSVSQAETTPVNPLSTHFKITLRRSAIGMGEQKQRTLMALGLTRRNQTVFMKHCPEAAGKILMLKELVEVENVPASAVRTKPEQTRERRAARGYEVKGSKLQERPWDA
;
A
#
# COMPACT_ATOMS: atom_id res chain seq x y z
N MET A 1 28.40 -43.00 -33.95
CA MET A 1 29.11 -42.90 -32.66
C MET A 1 30.42 -42.16 -32.88
N LEU A 2 30.51 -40.88 -32.48
CA LEU A 2 31.75 -40.10 -32.48
C LEU A 2 31.88 -39.42 -31.12
N ARG A 3 33.05 -39.61 -30.50
CA ARG A 3 33.38 -39.30 -29.11
C ARG A 3 33.79 -37.83 -28.92
N VAL A 4 33.26 -37.23 -27.85
CA VAL A 4 33.90 -36.40 -26.81
C VAL A 4 35.15 -35.57 -27.15
N ALA A 5 35.05 -34.26 -26.92
CA ALA A 5 36.06 -33.48 -26.15
C ALA A 5 35.45 -32.19 -25.57
N PRO A 6 35.49 -31.97 -24.24
CA PRO A 6 35.18 -30.68 -23.62
C PRO A 6 36.46 -29.81 -23.57
N SER A 7 36.39 -28.58 -24.08
CA SER A 7 37.51 -27.63 -23.97
C SER A 7 37.51 -26.95 -22.60
N LEU A 8 38.62 -27.13 -21.89
CA LEU A 8 38.93 -26.50 -20.62
C LEU A 8 39.56 -25.11 -20.84
N ARG A 9 38.99 -24.12 -20.16
CA ARG A 9 39.58 -22.94 -19.44
C ARG A 9 40.64 -22.06 -20.16
N PRO A 10 40.58 -20.74 -19.91
CA PRO A 10 41.56 -20.22 -18.95
C PRO A 10 40.97 -19.29 -17.89
N CYS A 11 41.41 -19.54 -16.66
CA CYS A 11 41.34 -18.63 -15.53
C CYS A 11 42.41 -17.55 -15.75
N LEU A 12 42.03 -16.27 -15.86
CA LEU A 12 42.99 -15.17 -15.95
C LEU A 12 42.62 -14.03 -15.00
N LYS A 13 43.36 -14.05 -13.89
CA LYS A 13 43.96 -12.93 -13.16
C LYS A 13 43.04 -11.88 -12.54
N ALA A 14 43.01 -11.96 -11.21
CA ALA A 14 42.86 -10.83 -10.33
C ALA A 14 43.79 -9.67 -10.74
N SER A 15 43.23 -8.48 -10.83
CA SER A 15 43.99 -7.24 -10.95
C SER A 15 43.33 -6.14 -10.13
N SER A 16 44.04 -5.81 -9.05
CA SER A 16 44.15 -4.48 -8.46
C SER A 16 42.90 -3.89 -7.78
N LEU A 17 42.82 -4.14 -6.47
CA LEU A 17 42.04 -3.34 -5.53
C LEU A 17 42.60 -1.91 -5.49
N ARG A 18 41.93 -0.97 -6.16
CA ARG A 18 42.08 0.46 -5.86
C ARG A 18 41.09 0.83 -4.76
N ALA A 19 41.59 0.87 -3.53
CA ALA A 19 40.87 1.43 -2.39
C ALA A 19 40.86 2.96 -2.52
N PHE A 20 39.78 3.51 -3.05
CA PHE A 20 39.44 4.92 -2.82
C PHE A 20 38.59 4.97 -1.55
N ALA A 21 39.27 5.27 -0.44
CA ALA A 21 38.64 5.69 0.79
C ALA A 21 38.06 7.10 0.57
N THR A 22 36.75 7.17 0.38
CA THR A 22 36.00 8.41 0.58
C THR A 22 35.24 8.21 1.89
N GLU A 23 35.57 9.04 2.86
CA GLU A 23 34.96 9.08 4.19
C GLU A 23 33.43 9.06 4.06
N ALA A 24 32.81 8.01 4.63
CA ALA A 24 31.37 7.92 4.71
C ALA A 24 30.88 9.01 5.68
N PRO A 25 29.90 9.85 5.30
CA PRO A 25 29.23 10.68 6.28
C PRO A 25 28.55 9.75 7.27
N SER A 26 29.01 9.78 8.52
CA SER A 26 28.34 9.22 9.68
C SER A 26 27.03 9.99 9.89
N VAL A 27 25.99 9.58 9.17
CA VAL A 27 24.62 9.97 9.45
C VAL A 27 24.18 9.24 10.71
N SER A 28 24.62 9.78 11.85
CA SER A 28 24.08 9.48 13.18
C SER A 28 22.74 10.18 13.34
N GLN A 29 21.72 9.69 12.65
CA GLN A 29 20.33 9.93 13.01
C GLN A 29 19.59 8.61 12.81
N ALA A 30 19.64 7.78 13.85
CA ALA A 30 18.63 6.78 14.08
C ALA A 30 17.32 7.54 14.33
N GLU A 31 16.61 7.87 13.25
CA GLU A 31 15.21 8.22 13.33
C GLU A 31 14.50 7.01 13.91
N THR A 32 14.17 7.09 15.20
CA THR A 32 13.17 6.23 15.83
C THR A 32 11.87 6.44 15.07
N THR A 33 11.67 5.67 14.00
CA THR A 33 10.33 5.32 13.56
C THR A 33 9.55 4.92 14.81
N PRO A 34 8.34 5.45 15.05
CA PRO A 34 7.50 4.96 16.14
C PRO A 34 7.09 3.52 15.76
N VAL A 35 7.95 2.56 16.08
CA VAL A 35 7.62 1.14 16.07
C VAL A 35 6.63 0.93 17.20
N ASN A 36 5.36 1.22 16.88
CA ASN A 36 4.24 0.82 17.70
C ASN A 36 4.17 -0.71 17.64
N PRO A 37 4.51 -1.43 18.72
CA PRO A 37 4.60 -2.88 18.71
C PRO A 37 3.23 -3.56 18.51
N LEU A 38 2.13 -2.81 18.54
CA LEU A 38 0.76 -3.27 18.28
C LEU A 38 0.26 -2.98 16.85
N SER A 39 1.11 -2.55 15.92
CA SER A 39 0.67 -2.36 14.53
C SER A 39 0.43 -3.71 13.84
N THR A 40 -0.82 -3.98 13.48
CA THR A 40 -1.26 -5.28 12.95
C THR A 40 -1.74 -5.20 11.49
N HIS A 41 -2.12 -4.01 11.03
CA HIS A 41 -2.71 -3.81 9.72
C HIS A 41 -2.00 -2.72 8.93
N PHE A 42 -1.93 -2.90 7.61
CA PHE A 42 -1.60 -1.86 6.65
C PHE A 42 -2.85 -1.04 6.35
N LYS A 43 -2.76 0.27 6.54
CA LYS A 43 -3.69 1.24 5.95
C LYS A 43 -3.09 1.71 4.64
N ILE A 44 -3.70 1.27 3.55
CA ILE A 44 -3.19 1.45 2.18
C ILE A 44 -4.04 2.53 1.51
N THR A 45 -3.42 3.63 1.08
CA THR A 45 -4.11 4.74 0.41
C THR A 45 -3.56 4.95 -0.99
N LEU A 46 -4.42 4.89 -2.01
CA LEU A 46 -4.00 5.17 -3.39
C LEU A 46 -3.87 6.68 -3.62
N ARG A 47 -2.67 7.21 -3.76
CA ARG A 47 -2.43 8.66 -3.96
C ARG A 47 -2.36 9.05 -5.42
N ARG A 48 -1.75 8.21 -6.25
CA ARG A 48 -1.59 8.41 -7.70
C ARG A 48 -2.39 7.36 -8.47
N SER A 49 -2.85 7.70 -9.67
CA SER A 49 -3.56 6.75 -10.53
C SER A 49 -2.57 5.89 -11.33
N ALA A 50 -3.00 4.69 -11.72
CA ALA A 50 -2.23 3.80 -12.59
C ALA A 50 -2.49 4.03 -14.10
N ILE A 51 -3.01 5.20 -14.47
CA ILE A 51 -3.28 5.55 -15.87
C ILE A 51 -1.93 5.64 -16.60
N GLY A 52 -1.82 4.99 -17.75
CA GLY A 52 -0.57 4.93 -18.52
C GLY A 52 0.52 4.06 -17.89
N MET A 53 0.21 3.30 -16.81
CA MET A 53 1.09 2.26 -16.30
C MET A 53 0.76 0.90 -16.92
N GLY A 54 1.70 -0.04 -16.85
CA GLY A 54 1.52 -1.39 -17.37
C GLY A 54 0.41 -2.19 -16.67
N GLU A 55 -0.16 -3.16 -17.38
CA GLU A 55 -1.26 -3.99 -16.89
C GLU A 55 -0.95 -4.69 -15.57
N GLN A 56 0.30 -5.07 -15.34
CA GLN A 56 0.72 -5.75 -14.11
C GLN A 56 0.41 -4.90 -12.87
N LYS A 57 0.76 -3.60 -12.89
CA LYS A 57 0.46 -2.68 -11.77
C LYS A 57 -1.04 -2.48 -11.60
N GLN A 58 -1.79 -2.40 -12.70
CA GLN A 58 -3.26 -2.28 -12.66
C GLN A 58 -3.92 -3.52 -12.07
N ARG A 59 -3.49 -4.72 -12.46
CA ARG A 59 -3.97 -6.00 -11.92
C ARG A 59 -3.65 -6.11 -10.42
N THR A 60 -2.46 -5.71 -9.99
CA THR A 60 -2.09 -5.70 -8.57
C THR A 60 -2.98 -4.75 -7.76
N LEU A 61 -3.30 -3.56 -8.28
CA LEU A 61 -4.24 -2.64 -7.64
C LEU A 61 -5.64 -3.23 -7.50
N MET A 62 -6.14 -3.89 -8.55
CA MET A 62 -7.44 -4.59 -8.51
C MET A 62 -7.42 -5.73 -7.47
N ALA A 63 -6.32 -6.49 -7.39
CA ALA A 63 -6.14 -7.56 -6.41
C ALA A 63 -6.09 -7.05 -4.96
N LEU A 64 -5.62 -5.82 -4.74
CA LEU A 64 -5.70 -5.13 -3.44
C LEU A 64 -7.07 -4.48 -3.19
N GLY A 65 -7.95 -4.42 -4.18
CA GLY A 65 -9.27 -3.78 -4.07
C GLY A 65 -9.24 -2.24 -4.21
N LEU A 66 -8.15 -1.68 -4.71
CA LEU A 66 -8.00 -0.24 -4.96
C LEU A 66 -8.39 0.10 -6.39
N THR A 67 -9.58 0.69 -6.57
CA THR A 67 -10.10 1.04 -7.90
C THR A 67 -10.10 2.54 -8.16
N ARG A 68 -10.23 3.35 -7.10
CA ARG A 68 -10.32 4.83 -7.21
C ARG A 68 -9.21 5.51 -6.43
N ARG A 69 -8.80 6.69 -6.90
CA ARG A 69 -7.84 7.55 -6.19
C ARG A 69 -8.41 7.96 -4.82
N ASN A 70 -7.53 8.11 -3.85
CA ASN A 70 -7.82 8.39 -2.43
C ASN A 70 -8.71 7.33 -1.76
N GLN A 71 -8.82 6.13 -2.33
CA GLN A 71 -9.46 5.01 -1.68
C GLN A 71 -8.49 4.40 -0.65
N THR A 72 -9.02 4.12 0.53
CA THR A 72 -8.32 3.47 1.63
C THR A 72 -8.78 2.03 1.80
N VAL A 73 -7.82 1.11 1.89
CA VAL A 73 -8.08 -0.31 2.17
C VAL A 73 -7.22 -0.72 3.36
N PHE A 74 -7.83 -1.47 4.29
CA PHE A 74 -7.14 -2.04 5.45
C PHE A 74 -6.87 -3.52 5.22
N MET A 75 -5.64 -3.95 5.39
CA MET A 75 -5.24 -5.36 5.28
C MET A 75 -4.39 -5.77 6.47
N LYS A 76 -4.55 -7.01 6.95
CA LYS A 76 -3.62 -7.56 7.95
C LYS A 76 -2.20 -7.62 7.39
N HIS A 77 -1.21 -7.49 8.27
CA HIS A 77 0.18 -7.72 7.91
C HIS A 77 0.37 -9.17 7.42
N CYS A 78 0.71 -9.30 6.14
CA CYS A 78 0.96 -10.57 5.46
C CYS A 78 2.05 -10.33 4.41
N PRO A 79 3.00 -11.26 4.20
CA PRO A 79 4.04 -11.12 3.19
C PRO A 79 3.47 -10.95 1.77
N GLU A 80 2.35 -11.58 1.46
CA GLU A 80 1.68 -11.43 0.15
C GLU A 80 1.19 -9.99 -0.06
N ALA A 81 0.58 -9.39 0.97
CA ALA A 81 0.14 -8.00 0.92
C ALA A 81 1.34 -7.04 0.79
N ALA A 82 2.40 -7.30 1.57
CA ALA A 82 3.63 -6.50 1.52
C ALA A 82 4.29 -6.56 0.13
N GLY A 83 4.36 -7.74 -0.50
CA GLY A 83 4.89 -7.89 -1.86
C GLY A 83 4.10 -7.06 -2.88
N LYS A 84 2.76 -7.14 -2.84
CA LYS A 84 1.88 -6.32 -3.69
C LYS A 84 2.08 -4.82 -3.46
N ILE A 85 2.24 -4.39 -2.21
CA ILE A 85 2.52 -3.01 -1.82
C ILE A 85 3.86 -2.54 -2.40
N LEU A 86 4.93 -3.33 -2.26
CA LEU A 86 6.26 -2.96 -2.73
C LEU A 86 6.32 -2.78 -4.26
N MET A 87 5.55 -3.56 -5.01
CA MET A 87 5.39 -3.35 -6.46
C MET A 87 4.70 -2.02 -6.81
N LEU A 88 3.88 -1.48 -5.90
CA LEU A 88 3.06 -0.29 -6.09
C LEU A 88 3.55 0.92 -5.25
N LYS A 89 4.78 0.87 -4.72
CA LYS A 89 5.35 1.88 -3.82
C LYS A 89 5.35 3.31 -4.35
N GLU A 90 5.29 3.48 -5.66
CA GLU A 90 5.23 4.79 -6.34
C GLU A 90 3.81 5.41 -6.30
N LEU A 91 2.76 4.57 -6.20
CA LEU A 91 1.37 4.98 -6.31
C LEU A 91 0.66 5.13 -4.96
N VAL A 92 1.16 4.41 -3.97
CA VAL A 92 0.46 4.13 -2.71
C VAL A 92 1.22 4.71 -1.53
N GLU A 93 0.47 5.29 -0.59
CA GLU A 93 0.97 5.64 0.74
C GLU A 93 0.48 4.58 1.74
N VAL A 94 1.39 4.11 2.60
CA VAL A 94 1.10 3.05 3.57
C VAL A 94 1.43 3.51 4.98
N GLU A 95 0.47 3.33 5.87
CA GLU A 95 0.62 3.56 7.31
C GLU A 95 0.40 2.25 8.07
N ASN A 96 1.21 1.99 9.09
CA ASN A 96 1.04 0.84 9.97
C ASN A 96 0.08 1.21 11.10
N VAL A 97 -1.07 0.53 11.18
CA VAL A 97 -2.14 0.85 12.13
C VAL A 97 -2.46 -0.34 13.05
N PRO A 98 -2.88 -0.09 14.30
CA PRO A 98 -3.35 -1.14 15.19
C PRO A 98 -4.73 -1.67 14.75
N ALA A 99 -5.12 -2.84 15.26
CA ALA A 99 -6.41 -3.45 14.95
C ALA A 99 -7.62 -2.57 15.33
N SER A 100 -7.50 -1.74 16.37
CA SER A 100 -8.55 -0.81 16.81
C SER A 100 -8.84 0.33 15.84
N ALA A 101 -7.89 0.66 14.96
CA ALA A 101 -8.02 1.73 13.98
C ALA A 101 -8.61 1.24 12.65
N VAL A 102 -8.80 -0.06 12.47
CA VAL A 102 -9.35 -0.64 11.23
C VAL A 102 -10.83 -0.26 11.11
N ARG A 103 -11.20 0.30 9.96
CA ARG A 103 -12.57 0.73 9.68
C ARG A 103 -13.20 -0.03 8.54
N THR A 104 -14.46 -0.42 8.71
CA THR A 104 -15.25 -1.02 7.62
C THR A 104 -15.66 0.05 6.60
N LYS A 105 -15.99 -0.36 5.37
CA LYS A 105 -16.45 0.57 4.31
C LYS A 105 -17.63 1.47 4.73
N PRO A 106 -18.69 0.99 5.42
CA PRO A 106 -19.75 1.87 5.90
C PRO A 106 -19.26 2.84 6.98
N GLU A 107 -18.38 2.42 7.90
CA GLU A 107 -17.78 3.31 8.91
C GLU A 107 -16.98 4.43 8.25
N GLN A 108 -16.08 4.11 7.32
CA GLN A 108 -15.32 5.11 6.55
C GLN A 108 -16.23 6.10 5.81
N THR A 109 -17.42 5.66 5.39
CA THR A 109 -18.39 6.53 4.71
C THR A 109 -19.12 7.42 5.71
N ARG A 110 -19.43 6.91 6.91
CA ARG A 110 -20.03 7.68 8.01
C ARG A 110 -19.05 8.73 8.54
N GLU A 111 -17.77 8.38 8.72
CA GLU A 111 -16.71 9.28 9.18
C GLU A 111 -16.51 10.47 8.24
N ARG A 112 -16.63 10.24 6.92
CA ARG A 112 -16.57 11.30 5.91
C ARG A 112 -17.83 12.16 5.84
N ARG A 113 -18.93 11.74 6.47
CA ARG A 113 -20.21 12.45 6.39
C ARG A 113 -20.20 13.61 7.37
N ALA A 114 -20.33 14.83 6.84
CA ALA A 114 -20.52 16.01 7.68
C ALA A 114 -21.82 15.91 8.51
N ALA A 115 -21.85 16.63 9.62
CA ALA A 115 -23.07 16.80 10.40
C ALA A 115 -24.18 17.38 9.52
N ARG A 116 -25.42 16.92 9.72
CA ARG A 116 -26.57 17.48 9.02
C ARG A 116 -26.84 18.88 9.58
N GLY A 117 -26.86 19.88 8.71
CA GLY A 117 -27.15 21.27 9.09
C GLY A 117 -28.64 21.60 9.22
N TYR A 118 -29.50 20.59 9.28
CA TYR A 118 -30.95 20.74 9.40
C TYR A 118 -31.53 19.60 10.22
N GLU A 119 -32.66 19.87 10.87
CA GLU A 119 -33.45 18.89 11.59
C GLU A 119 -34.80 18.71 10.89
N VAL A 120 -35.24 17.47 10.74
CA VAL A 120 -36.53 17.15 10.12
C VAL A 120 -37.62 17.30 11.19
N LYS A 121 -38.39 18.40 11.13
CA LYS A 121 -39.47 18.67 12.11
C LYS A 121 -40.72 17.80 11.93
N GLY A 122 -40.96 17.27 10.73
CA GLY A 122 -42.13 16.44 10.44
C GLY A 122 -42.28 16.17 8.95
N SER A 123 -43.08 15.16 8.59
CA SER A 123 -43.41 14.82 7.21
C SER A 123 -44.91 14.93 6.99
N LYS A 124 -45.35 15.89 6.18
CA LYS A 124 -46.77 16.05 5.81
C LYS A 124 -47.34 14.87 5.01
N LEU A 125 -46.50 13.94 4.56
CA LEU A 125 -46.92 12.80 3.73
C LEU A 125 -47.50 11.63 4.56
N GLN A 126 -47.24 11.58 5.87
CA GLN A 126 -47.81 10.56 6.76
C GLN A 126 -49.17 10.95 7.34
N GLU A 127 -49.55 12.22 7.24
CA GLU A 127 -50.87 12.73 7.62
C GLU A 127 -51.86 12.62 6.44
N ARG A 128 -51.88 11.48 5.74
CA ARG A 128 -52.85 11.24 4.66
C ARG A 128 -54.15 10.73 5.29
N PRO A 129 -55.25 11.50 5.24
CA PRO A 129 -56.51 11.12 5.88
C PRO A 129 -57.24 9.93 5.23
N TRP A 130 -56.74 9.39 4.10
CA TRP A 130 -57.41 8.39 3.28
C TRP A 130 -56.78 6.99 3.34
N ASP A 131 -55.77 6.78 4.19
CA ASP A 131 -55.15 5.46 4.44
C ASP A 131 -55.75 4.76 5.69
N ALA A 132 -56.95 5.17 6.14
CA ALA A 132 -57.69 4.65 7.30
C ALA A 132 -58.98 3.91 6.90
#